data_AF-A0A8D0EPV1-F1
#
_entry.id   AF-A0A8D0EPV1-F1
#
_cell.length_a   1.000
_cell.length_b   1.000
_cell.length_c   1.000
_cell.angle_alpha   90.00
_cell.angle_beta   90.00
_cell.angle_gamma   90.00
#
_symmetry.space_group_name_H-M   'P 1'
#
loop_
_entity.id
_entity.type
_entity.pdbx_description
1 polymer ?
#
loop_
_entity_poly.entity_id
_entity_poly.type
_entity_poly.pdbx_seq_one_letter_code
_entity_poly.pdbx_strand_id
1 'polypeptide(L)'
;MLPSVSAFTPSPPPSSSLCCSPLSHLSLFCHVGAWTYHYSDRGDYAWEQARNYCQTFFTDLVAIQNKQEIEYLNRSLPFHKRYYWIGIRKLHGIWTWVGTRKVLTKEAENWAAREPNNRRSNQDCVEIYIKRPQESGKWNDEPCSQKKKALCYRASCQPFPCSQRGECVETIGSYRCECYPGFHGPECEDVVQCTKLEPKGVRMNCSHPYGDFSYNSTCVFRCQEGFEQRGVDMLRCLPSQQWSADTPTCTALSCPVLSAPDRGELNCSHLHGDFAFGSTCAFSCQTGFALTGPETRECTAAGTWTGDSPRCEGNAAARAQDPHVPSPARRGLH
;
A
#
# COMPACT_ATOMS: atom_id res chain seq x y z
N MET A 1 -27.50 7.28 -32.35
CA MET A 1 -26.04 7.06 -32.31
C MET A 1 -25.60 7.12 -30.85
N LEU A 2 -25.25 5.98 -30.27
CA LEU A 2 -24.66 5.82 -28.94
C LEU A 2 -23.32 5.11 -29.16
N PRO A 3 -22.20 5.53 -28.53
CA PRO A 3 -20.92 4.90 -28.75
C PRO A 3 -20.83 3.58 -27.98
N SER A 4 -20.29 2.59 -28.68
CA SER A 4 -19.92 1.25 -28.24
C SER A 4 -18.83 1.28 -27.17
N VAL A 5 -19.07 0.59 -26.05
CA VAL A 5 -18.06 0.36 -25.00
C VAL A 5 -17.49 -1.05 -25.19
N SER A 6 -16.19 -1.11 -25.47
CA SER A 6 -15.43 -2.35 -25.63
C SER A 6 -15.39 -3.14 -24.33
N ALA A 7 -15.73 -4.42 -24.39
CA ALA A 7 -15.65 -5.34 -23.26
C ALA A 7 -14.17 -5.65 -22.94
N PHE A 8 -13.73 -5.26 -21.75
CA PHE A 8 -12.50 -5.79 -21.14
C PHE A 8 -12.76 -7.22 -20.67
N THR A 9 -12.05 -8.19 -21.23
CA THR A 9 -11.98 -9.56 -20.72
C THR A 9 -11.13 -9.59 -19.45
N PRO A 10 -11.65 -10.02 -18.29
CA PRO A 10 -10.82 -10.23 -17.11
C PRO A 10 -9.89 -11.43 -17.34
N SER A 11 -8.59 -11.20 -17.15
CA SER A 11 -7.54 -12.22 -17.10
C SER A 11 -7.82 -13.24 -15.97
N PRO A 12 -7.45 -14.52 -16.15
CA PRO A 12 -7.63 -15.53 -15.11
C PRO A 12 -6.77 -15.20 -13.88
N PRO A 13 -7.25 -15.48 -12.65
CA PRO A 13 -6.44 -15.32 -11.45
C PRO A 13 -5.24 -16.30 -11.49
N PRO A 14 -4.08 -15.92 -10.92
CA PRO A 14 -2.93 -16.80 -10.89
C PRO A 14 -3.28 -18.08 -10.12
N SER A 15 -2.89 -19.21 -10.71
CA SER A 15 -2.95 -20.53 -10.08
C SER A 15 -2.35 -20.47 -8.68
N SER A 16 -3.17 -20.75 -7.67
CA SER A 16 -2.77 -20.91 -6.28
C SER A 16 -1.84 -22.13 -6.15
N SER A 17 -0.56 -21.90 -6.44
CA SER A 17 0.52 -22.79 -6.02
C SER A 17 0.73 -22.56 -4.53
N LEU A 18 0.57 -23.62 -3.75
CA LEU A 18 0.92 -23.66 -2.34
C LEU A 18 2.38 -23.25 -2.15
N CYS A 19 2.62 -22.05 -1.61
CA CYS A 19 3.91 -21.71 -1.04
C CYS A 19 4.03 -22.41 0.33
N CYS A 20 4.52 -23.65 0.32
CA CYS A 20 5.21 -24.20 1.49
C CYS A 20 6.65 -23.69 1.46
N SER A 21 6.96 -22.65 2.22
CA SER A 21 8.34 -22.29 2.55
C SER A 21 8.74 -22.99 3.85
N PRO A 22 9.84 -23.74 3.90
CA PRO A 22 10.33 -24.28 5.15
C PRO A 22 11.12 -23.17 5.86
N LEU A 23 10.79 -22.86 7.11
CA LEU A 23 11.77 -22.56 8.16
C LEU A 23 11.08 -22.33 9.51
N SER A 24 11.69 -22.93 10.54
CA SER A 24 11.51 -22.76 11.98
C SER A 24 10.19 -23.20 12.62
N HIS A 25 10.34 -24.19 13.51
CA HIS A 25 9.45 -24.65 14.57
C HIS A 25 8.45 -23.61 15.13
N LEU A 26 7.33 -23.40 14.45
CA LEU A 26 6.09 -22.95 15.05
C LEU A 26 4.93 -23.61 14.31
N SER A 27 4.01 -24.16 15.08
CA SER A 27 2.83 -24.92 14.67
C SER A 27 2.15 -24.34 13.42
N LEU A 28 2.14 -25.11 12.32
CA LEU A 28 1.29 -24.82 11.17
C LEU A 28 -0.17 -24.93 11.60
N PHE A 29 -0.82 -23.80 11.89
CA PHE A 29 -2.27 -23.71 11.84
C PHE A 29 -2.68 -23.45 10.39
N CYS A 30 -3.04 -24.50 9.65
CA CYS A 30 -3.89 -24.31 8.48
C CYS A 30 -5.24 -23.80 8.99
N HIS A 31 -5.48 -22.49 8.85
CA HIS A 31 -6.77 -21.91 9.19
C HIS A 31 -7.83 -22.45 8.24
N VAL A 32 -8.85 -23.04 8.83
CA VAL A 32 -9.91 -23.75 8.15
C VAL A 32 -10.97 -22.74 7.71
N GLY A 33 -11.18 -22.60 6.40
CA GLY A 33 -12.31 -21.84 5.87
C GLY A 33 -13.62 -22.52 6.21
N ALA A 34 -14.54 -21.85 6.89
CA ALA A 34 -15.89 -22.36 7.21
C ALA A 34 -16.80 -21.21 7.67
N TRP A 35 -18.02 -21.49 8.14
CA TRP A 35 -19.08 -20.50 8.33
C TRP A 35 -19.66 -20.55 9.76
N THR A 36 -20.62 -19.69 10.11
CA THR A 36 -21.48 -19.95 11.30
C THR A 36 -22.63 -20.87 10.93
N TYR A 37 -22.95 -21.87 11.77
CA TYR A 37 -23.94 -22.90 11.44
C TYR A 37 -25.18 -22.83 12.34
N HIS A 38 -26.33 -23.05 11.73
CA HIS A 38 -27.62 -23.05 12.39
C HIS A 38 -28.44 -24.24 11.89
N TYR A 39 -29.45 -24.66 12.66
CA TYR A 39 -30.35 -25.73 12.21
C TYR A 39 -31.78 -25.43 12.57
N SER A 40 -32.72 -26.07 11.87
CA SER A 40 -34.13 -25.83 12.11
C SER A 40 -34.60 -26.25 13.51
N ASP A 41 -35.20 -25.32 14.23
CA ASP A 41 -35.75 -25.52 15.57
C ASP A 41 -37.12 -26.24 15.52
N ARG A 42 -38.03 -25.79 14.65
CA ARG A 42 -39.47 -26.11 14.71
C ARG A 42 -39.94 -27.31 13.89
N GLY A 43 -39.10 -27.97 13.10
CA GLY A 43 -39.54 -29.13 12.33
C GLY A 43 -38.52 -29.77 11.41
N ASP A 44 -38.98 -30.85 10.76
CA ASP A 44 -38.30 -31.56 9.68
C ASP A 44 -38.96 -31.20 8.34
N TYR A 45 -38.14 -30.90 7.34
CA TYR A 45 -38.58 -30.34 6.06
C TYR A 45 -38.12 -31.22 4.89
N ALA A 46 -38.89 -31.20 3.79
CA ALA A 46 -38.37 -31.62 2.50
C ALA A 46 -37.20 -30.71 2.09
N TRP A 47 -36.31 -31.17 1.21
CA TRP A 47 -35.07 -30.45 0.91
C TRP A 47 -35.31 -29.01 0.41
N GLU A 48 -36.26 -28.80 -0.51
CA GLU A 48 -36.59 -27.44 -1.00
C GLU A 48 -37.16 -26.54 0.11
N GLN A 49 -37.95 -27.10 1.02
CA GLN A 49 -38.49 -26.37 2.17
C GLN A 49 -37.39 -26.05 3.20
N ALA A 50 -36.44 -26.97 3.40
CA ALA A 50 -35.27 -26.77 4.25
C ALA A 50 -34.38 -25.66 3.70
N ARG A 51 -34.19 -25.62 2.37
CA ARG A 51 -33.47 -24.55 1.69
C ARG A 51 -34.15 -23.20 1.86
N ASN A 52 -35.46 -23.14 1.61
CA ASN A 52 -36.24 -21.92 1.79
C ASN A 52 -36.16 -21.41 3.24
N TYR A 53 -36.23 -22.31 4.23
CA TYR A 53 -36.00 -21.96 5.63
C TYR A 53 -34.61 -21.32 5.84
N CYS A 54 -33.55 -21.94 5.33
CA CYS A 54 -32.20 -21.39 5.47
C CYS A 54 -32.01 -20.04 4.76
N GLN A 55 -32.59 -19.85 3.58
CA GLN A 55 -32.54 -18.59 2.84
C GLN A 55 -33.38 -17.49 3.50
N THR A 56 -34.45 -17.86 4.22
CA THR A 56 -35.30 -16.90 4.93
C THR A 56 -34.64 -16.37 6.20
N PHE A 57 -33.94 -17.23 6.95
CA PHE A 57 -33.43 -16.89 8.29
C PHE A 57 -31.89 -16.76 8.37
N PHE A 58 -31.16 -17.27 7.38
CA PHE A 58 -29.70 -17.33 7.34
C PHE A 58 -29.20 -17.02 5.92
N THR A 59 -28.12 -17.67 5.43
CA THR A 59 -27.62 -17.48 4.06
C THR A 59 -28.17 -18.55 3.12
N ASP A 60 -27.86 -19.82 3.34
CA ASP A 60 -28.42 -20.96 2.57
C ASP A 60 -28.19 -22.26 3.37
N LEU A 61 -28.57 -23.42 2.81
CA LEU A 61 -28.12 -24.72 3.34
C LEU A 61 -26.59 -24.81 3.32
N VAL A 62 -26.04 -25.53 4.30
CA VAL A 62 -24.59 -25.59 4.52
C VAL A 62 -23.82 -26.04 3.29
N ALA A 63 -22.74 -25.31 2.99
CA ALA A 63 -21.74 -25.69 2.00
C ALA A 63 -20.42 -26.03 2.70
N ILE A 64 -19.99 -27.28 2.58
CA ILE A 64 -18.83 -27.81 3.32
C ILE A 64 -17.57 -27.69 2.47
N GLN A 65 -16.49 -27.15 3.05
CA GLN A 65 -15.25 -26.80 2.37
C GLN A 65 -14.15 -27.85 2.54
N ASN A 66 -14.15 -28.57 3.67
CA ASN A 66 -13.09 -29.53 4.01
C ASN A 66 -13.55 -30.52 5.11
N LYS A 67 -12.70 -31.51 5.42
CA LYS A 67 -12.99 -32.54 6.44
C LYS A 67 -13.04 -32.01 7.87
N GLN A 68 -12.28 -30.97 8.20
CA GLN A 68 -12.25 -30.38 9.54
C GLN A 68 -13.59 -29.69 9.88
N GLU A 69 -14.23 -29.08 8.89
CA GLU A 69 -15.59 -28.55 9.02
C GLU A 69 -16.60 -29.66 9.35
N ILE A 70 -16.46 -30.85 8.75
CA ILE A 70 -17.33 -32.00 9.03
C ILE A 70 -17.16 -32.47 10.48
N GLU A 71 -15.92 -32.57 10.95
CA GLU A 71 -15.64 -32.92 12.34
C GLU A 71 -16.23 -31.89 13.32
N TYR A 72 -16.11 -30.60 13.00
CA TYR A 72 -16.71 -29.52 13.77
C TYR A 72 -18.23 -29.65 13.83
N LEU A 73 -18.90 -29.83 12.68
CA LEU A 73 -20.36 -30.00 12.61
C LEU A 73 -20.80 -31.23 13.42
N ASN A 74 -20.09 -32.34 13.29
CA ASN A 74 -20.43 -33.59 13.98
C ASN A 74 -20.29 -33.47 15.51
N ARG A 75 -19.31 -32.70 15.98
CA ARG A 75 -19.13 -32.42 17.42
C ARG A 75 -20.20 -31.49 17.96
N SER A 76 -20.47 -30.39 17.24
CA SER A 76 -21.28 -29.26 17.71
C SER A 76 -22.79 -29.47 17.58
N LEU A 77 -23.26 -30.21 16.57
CA LEU A 77 -24.69 -30.43 16.35
C LEU A 77 -25.26 -31.54 17.24
N PRO A 78 -26.53 -31.46 17.67
CA PRO A 78 -27.19 -32.55 18.39
C PRO A 78 -27.49 -33.74 17.45
N PHE A 79 -27.65 -34.93 18.01
CA PHE A 79 -28.14 -36.07 17.26
C PHE A 79 -29.61 -35.85 16.87
N HIS A 80 -29.97 -36.21 15.63
CA HIS A 80 -31.35 -36.23 15.18
C HIS A 80 -31.63 -37.52 14.40
N LYS A 81 -32.72 -38.23 14.74
CA LYS A 81 -33.04 -39.55 14.16
C LYS A 81 -33.24 -39.57 12.64
N ARG A 82 -33.56 -38.41 12.04
CA ARG A 82 -33.71 -38.25 10.59
C ARG A 82 -32.55 -37.49 9.93
N TYR A 83 -31.50 -37.22 10.70
CA TYR A 83 -30.33 -36.46 10.26
C TYR A 83 -30.67 -35.07 9.70
N TYR A 84 -29.76 -34.52 8.91
CA TYR A 84 -29.76 -33.13 8.45
C TYR A 84 -29.56 -33.06 6.94
N TRP A 85 -30.29 -32.16 6.29
CA TRP A 85 -30.06 -31.79 4.90
C TRP A 85 -28.85 -30.86 4.77
N ILE A 86 -28.00 -31.13 3.78
CA ILE A 86 -26.90 -30.22 3.37
C ILE A 86 -27.15 -29.64 1.98
N GLY A 87 -26.46 -28.54 1.67
CA GLY A 87 -26.69 -27.72 0.49
C GLY A 87 -25.98 -28.21 -0.77
N ILE A 88 -25.95 -29.52 -1.03
CA ILE A 88 -25.34 -30.07 -2.25
C ILE A 88 -26.39 -30.80 -3.08
N ARG A 89 -26.36 -30.58 -4.39
CA ARG A 89 -27.23 -31.26 -5.37
C ARG A 89 -26.44 -31.69 -6.59
N LYS A 90 -26.96 -32.69 -7.30
CA LYS A 90 -26.43 -33.13 -8.58
C LYS A 90 -27.06 -32.29 -9.70
N LEU A 91 -26.29 -31.35 -10.27
CA LEU A 91 -26.71 -30.49 -11.36
C LEU A 91 -25.97 -30.90 -12.64
N HIS A 92 -26.70 -31.33 -13.66
CA HIS A 92 -26.13 -31.84 -14.92
C HIS A 92 -25.04 -32.91 -14.72
N GLY A 93 -25.23 -33.80 -13.73
CA GLY A 93 -24.29 -34.87 -13.41
C GLY A 93 -23.15 -34.49 -12.45
N ILE A 94 -23.01 -33.21 -12.08
CA ILE A 94 -21.94 -32.70 -11.22
C ILE A 94 -22.50 -32.31 -9.84
N TRP A 95 -21.87 -32.77 -8.77
CA TRP A 95 -22.22 -32.37 -7.41
C TRP A 95 -21.76 -30.93 -7.15
N THR A 96 -22.74 -30.06 -6.88
CA THR A 96 -22.53 -28.62 -6.73
C THR A 96 -23.17 -28.12 -5.45
N TRP A 97 -22.45 -27.30 -4.69
CA TRP A 97 -22.96 -26.59 -3.53
C TRP A 97 -23.92 -25.49 -3.97
N VAL A 98 -25.20 -25.63 -3.67
CA VAL A 98 -26.25 -24.75 -4.23
C VAL A 98 -26.18 -23.31 -3.70
N GLY A 99 -25.65 -23.12 -2.48
CA GLY A 99 -25.50 -21.80 -1.87
C GLY A 99 -24.33 -21.00 -2.43
N THR A 100 -23.18 -21.65 -2.65
CA THR A 100 -21.95 -20.97 -3.12
C THR A 100 -21.71 -21.13 -4.63
N ARG A 101 -22.48 -22.00 -5.30
CA ARG A 101 -22.30 -22.41 -6.71
C ARG A 101 -20.95 -23.03 -7.02
N LYS A 102 -20.20 -23.46 -6.00
CA LYS A 102 -18.92 -24.14 -6.14
C LYS A 102 -19.12 -25.64 -6.36
N VAL A 103 -18.31 -26.23 -7.23
CA VAL A 103 -18.28 -27.68 -7.46
C VAL A 103 -17.66 -28.38 -6.24
N LEU A 104 -18.11 -29.61 -5.95
CA LEU A 104 -17.52 -30.44 -4.90
C LEU A 104 -16.04 -30.71 -5.15
N THR A 105 -15.20 -30.42 -4.16
CA THR A 105 -13.76 -30.70 -4.20
C THR A 105 -13.47 -32.06 -3.56
N LYS A 106 -12.33 -32.67 -3.92
CA LYS A 106 -11.85 -33.92 -3.30
C LYS A 106 -11.51 -33.77 -1.82
N GLU A 107 -11.18 -32.55 -1.39
CA GLU A 107 -10.91 -32.23 0.01
C GLU A 107 -12.18 -32.24 0.86
N ALA A 108 -13.29 -31.73 0.32
CA ALA A 108 -14.58 -31.71 1.01
C ALA A 108 -15.33 -33.05 0.95
N GLU A 109 -15.11 -33.86 -0.09
CA GLU A 109 -15.84 -35.10 -0.36
C GLU A 109 -15.84 -36.08 0.83
N ASN A 110 -17.03 -36.50 1.27
CA ASN A 110 -17.17 -37.36 2.45
C ASN A 110 -18.33 -38.36 2.39
N TRP A 111 -18.53 -39.03 1.25
CA TRP A 111 -19.54 -40.08 1.08
C TRP A 111 -19.34 -41.26 2.04
N ALA A 112 -20.45 -41.86 2.47
CA ALA A 112 -20.47 -43.15 3.17
C ALA A 112 -20.08 -44.29 2.22
N ALA A 113 -19.75 -45.45 2.78
CA ALA A 113 -19.42 -46.62 1.99
C ALA A 113 -20.58 -46.99 1.04
N ARG A 114 -20.26 -47.10 -0.25
CA ARG A 114 -21.19 -47.39 -1.36
C ARG A 114 -22.11 -46.24 -1.75
N GLU A 115 -21.85 -45.01 -1.29
CA GLU A 115 -22.57 -43.81 -1.72
C GLU A 115 -21.73 -42.95 -2.69
N PRO A 116 -22.37 -42.14 -3.56
CA PRO A 116 -23.82 -42.04 -3.79
C PRO A 116 -24.34 -43.20 -4.66
N ASN A 117 -25.42 -43.85 -4.22
CA ASN A 117 -25.91 -45.11 -4.82
C ASN A 117 -27.08 -44.97 -5.79
N ASN A 118 -27.78 -43.82 -5.80
CA ASN A 118 -28.96 -43.54 -6.62
C ASN A 118 -29.99 -44.69 -6.70
N ARG A 119 -30.21 -45.41 -5.59
CA ARG A 119 -31.09 -46.58 -5.45
C ARG A 119 -32.52 -46.40 -5.95
N ARG A 120 -33.04 -45.16 -6.11
CA ARG A 120 -34.42 -44.89 -6.56
C ARG A 120 -34.54 -43.95 -7.76
N SER A 121 -33.48 -43.75 -8.53
CA SER A 121 -33.50 -42.95 -9.77
C SER A 121 -33.98 -41.49 -9.61
N ASN A 122 -33.84 -40.89 -8.42
CA ASN A 122 -34.18 -39.49 -8.12
C ASN A 122 -33.64 -39.04 -6.73
N GLN A 123 -32.40 -39.41 -6.39
CA GLN A 123 -31.75 -39.05 -5.12
C GLN A 123 -30.78 -37.88 -5.33
N ASP A 124 -31.31 -36.73 -5.74
CA ASP A 124 -30.48 -35.55 -6.05
C ASP A 124 -30.17 -34.68 -4.82
N CYS A 125 -30.59 -35.12 -3.63
CA CYS A 125 -30.43 -34.41 -2.37
C CYS A 125 -29.58 -35.23 -1.41
N VAL A 126 -28.83 -34.57 -0.53
CA VAL A 126 -27.82 -35.23 0.31
C VAL A 126 -28.02 -34.91 1.77
N GLU A 127 -28.00 -35.94 2.59
CA GLU A 127 -28.00 -35.83 4.05
C GLU A 127 -26.61 -36.06 4.65
N ILE A 128 -26.41 -35.57 5.88
CA ILE A 128 -25.20 -35.81 6.67
C ILE A 128 -25.50 -36.55 7.98
N TYR A 129 -24.75 -37.62 8.25
CA TYR A 129 -24.92 -38.51 9.40
C TYR A 129 -24.33 -37.96 10.71
N ILE A 130 -24.90 -36.87 11.22
CA ILE A 130 -24.50 -36.29 12.51
C ILE A 130 -24.72 -37.28 13.66
N LYS A 131 -23.64 -37.59 14.39
CA LYS A 131 -23.59 -38.46 15.57
C LYS A 131 -24.15 -39.87 15.32
N ARG A 132 -24.06 -40.36 14.08
CA ARG A 132 -24.37 -41.77 13.76
C ARG A 132 -23.29 -42.68 14.39
N PRO A 133 -23.67 -43.84 14.97
CA PRO A 133 -22.70 -44.76 15.62
C PRO A 133 -21.60 -45.27 14.69
N GLN A 134 -21.93 -45.48 13.41
CA GLN A 134 -21.00 -45.88 12.36
C GLN A 134 -21.06 -44.83 11.26
N GLU A 135 -19.92 -44.51 10.64
CA GLU A 135 -19.84 -43.54 9.54
C GLU A 135 -20.38 -42.15 9.92
N SER A 136 -20.06 -41.71 11.15
CA SER A 136 -20.41 -40.38 11.64
C SER A 136 -19.89 -39.28 10.71
N GLY A 137 -20.72 -38.28 10.40
CA GLY A 137 -20.40 -37.17 9.51
C GLY A 137 -20.33 -37.51 8.01
N LYS A 138 -20.49 -38.79 7.63
CA LYS A 138 -20.54 -39.20 6.22
C LYS A 138 -21.85 -38.79 5.54
N TRP A 139 -21.83 -38.77 4.21
CA TRP A 139 -22.96 -38.34 3.38
C TRP A 139 -23.67 -39.50 2.70
N ASN A 140 -24.96 -39.31 2.44
CA ASN A 140 -25.84 -40.25 1.74
C ASN A 140 -26.79 -39.48 0.82
N ASP A 141 -26.99 -39.96 -0.40
CA ASP A 141 -27.99 -39.41 -1.31
C ASP A 141 -29.39 -39.95 -0.95
N GLU A 142 -30.38 -39.08 -0.89
CA GLU A 142 -31.75 -39.37 -0.43
C GLU A 142 -32.79 -38.68 -1.31
N PRO A 143 -34.01 -39.22 -1.43
CA PRO A 143 -35.09 -38.55 -2.14
C PRO A 143 -35.40 -37.22 -1.46
N CYS A 144 -35.43 -36.14 -2.24
CA CYS A 144 -35.61 -34.78 -1.75
C CYS A 144 -36.92 -34.55 -0.97
N SER A 145 -37.92 -35.44 -1.13
CA SER A 145 -39.20 -35.40 -0.42
C SER A 145 -39.12 -35.90 1.02
N GLN A 146 -38.01 -36.55 1.43
CA GLN A 146 -37.81 -36.97 2.81
C GLN A 146 -37.74 -35.77 3.75
N LYS A 147 -38.28 -35.93 4.97
CA LYS A 147 -38.29 -34.86 5.97
C LYS A 147 -37.10 -35.00 6.92
N LYS A 148 -36.22 -33.99 6.94
CA LYS A 148 -35.02 -33.93 7.80
C LYS A 148 -34.83 -32.53 8.37
N LYS A 149 -33.94 -32.37 9.34
CA LYS A 149 -33.57 -31.04 9.84
C LYS A 149 -32.86 -30.23 8.75
N ALA A 150 -33.14 -28.93 8.67
CA ALA A 150 -32.35 -28.05 7.81
C ALA A 150 -31.04 -27.72 8.52
N LEU A 151 -29.88 -27.91 7.88
CA LEU A 151 -28.60 -27.41 8.37
C LEU A 151 -28.16 -26.23 7.51
N CYS A 152 -28.24 -25.05 8.09
CA CYS A 152 -27.99 -23.77 7.45
C CYS A 152 -26.61 -23.25 7.82
N TYR A 153 -26.05 -22.39 6.96
CA TYR A 153 -24.94 -21.52 7.33
C TYR A 153 -25.35 -20.06 7.23
N ARG A 154 -24.66 -19.20 7.97
CA ARG A 154 -24.72 -17.75 7.82
C ARG A 154 -23.31 -17.25 7.48
N ALA A 155 -23.20 -16.50 6.39
CA ALA A 155 -21.98 -15.83 5.98
C ALA A 155 -21.51 -14.87 7.06
N SER A 156 -20.26 -15.01 7.50
CA SER A 156 -19.68 -14.14 8.53
C SER A 156 -19.17 -12.85 7.90
N CYS A 157 -18.78 -12.88 6.62
CA CYS A 157 -18.52 -11.71 5.81
C CYS A 157 -19.84 -10.97 5.47
N GLN A 158 -20.29 -10.11 6.39
CA GLN A 158 -21.43 -9.19 6.23
C GLN A 158 -20.96 -7.87 5.57
N PRO A 159 -21.82 -6.98 5.03
CA PRO A 159 -21.56 -6.23 3.78
C PRO A 159 -20.34 -5.28 3.76
N PHE A 160 -19.74 -4.97 4.92
CA PHE A 160 -18.53 -4.14 5.01
C PHE A 160 -17.51 -4.75 5.99
N PRO A 161 -17.06 -6.00 5.79
CA PRO A 161 -16.03 -6.58 6.65
C PRO A 161 -14.68 -5.92 6.35
N CYS A 162 -13.72 -6.03 7.27
CA CYS A 162 -12.35 -5.60 7.01
C CYS A 162 -12.21 -4.12 6.65
N SER A 163 -13.10 -3.26 7.17
CA SER A 163 -13.11 -1.81 6.94
C SER A 163 -13.07 -1.38 5.46
N GLN A 164 -13.47 -2.27 4.54
CA GLN A 164 -13.29 -2.09 3.08
C GLN A 164 -11.82 -1.89 2.64
N ARG A 165 -10.89 -2.32 3.50
CA ARG A 165 -9.43 -2.18 3.36
C ARG A 165 -8.71 -3.53 3.37
N GLY A 166 -9.46 -4.60 3.13
CA GLY A 166 -8.94 -5.95 3.01
C GLY A 166 -9.98 -6.88 2.41
N GLU A 167 -9.51 -8.08 2.07
CA GLU A 167 -10.35 -9.19 1.64
C GLU A 167 -10.88 -9.94 2.87
N CYS A 168 -12.19 -10.20 2.90
CA CYS A 168 -12.79 -11.00 3.96
C CYS A 168 -12.73 -12.48 3.61
N VAL A 169 -12.17 -13.27 4.51
CA VAL A 169 -12.00 -14.71 4.36
C VAL A 169 -12.81 -15.42 5.43
N GLU A 170 -13.81 -16.18 5.02
CA GLU A 170 -14.64 -17.01 5.91
C GLU A 170 -13.80 -18.06 6.64
N THR A 171 -14.07 -18.29 7.93
CA THR A 171 -13.38 -19.27 8.80
C THR A 171 -14.38 -20.00 9.69
N ILE A 172 -14.05 -21.18 10.27
CA ILE A 172 -15.01 -21.91 11.12
C ILE A 172 -15.62 -21.01 12.20
N GLY A 173 -16.91 -20.74 12.09
CA GLY A 173 -17.68 -19.92 13.03
C GLY A 173 -17.34 -18.42 13.05
N SER A 174 -16.55 -17.89 12.09
CA SER A 174 -16.12 -16.49 12.06
C SER A 174 -15.61 -16.08 10.67
N TYR A 175 -14.93 -14.94 10.56
CA TYR A 175 -14.08 -14.56 9.44
C TYR A 175 -12.73 -14.05 9.93
N ARG A 176 -11.80 -13.85 8.99
CA ARG A 176 -10.57 -13.10 9.17
C ARG A 176 -10.38 -12.13 8.01
N CYS A 177 -9.57 -11.11 8.21
CA CYS A 177 -9.25 -10.13 7.17
C CYS A 177 -7.84 -10.33 6.63
N GLU A 178 -7.71 -10.27 5.31
CA GLU A 178 -6.45 -10.16 4.59
C GLU A 178 -6.29 -8.71 4.12
N CYS A 179 -5.61 -7.89 4.91
CA CYS A 179 -5.52 -6.44 4.68
C CYS A 179 -4.74 -6.09 3.41
N TYR A 180 -5.21 -5.05 2.72
CA TYR A 180 -4.49 -4.44 1.61
C TYR A 180 -3.20 -3.77 2.10
N PRO A 181 -2.20 -3.55 1.21
CA PRO A 181 -0.95 -2.90 1.59
C PRO A 181 -1.18 -1.56 2.29
N GLY A 182 -0.52 -1.38 3.43
CA GLY A 182 -0.58 -0.15 4.23
C GLY A 182 -1.67 -0.11 5.29
N PHE A 183 -2.43 -1.19 5.46
CA PHE A 183 -3.45 -1.35 6.51
C PHE A 183 -3.14 -2.56 7.39
N HIS A 184 -3.57 -2.50 8.66
CA HIS A 184 -3.42 -3.60 9.62
C HIS A 184 -4.52 -3.58 10.67
N GLY A 185 -4.45 -4.51 11.62
CA GLY A 185 -5.51 -4.75 12.61
C GLY A 185 -6.39 -5.93 12.21
N PRO A 186 -7.20 -6.47 13.14
CA PRO A 186 -8.09 -7.59 12.90
C PRO A 186 -9.16 -7.29 11.83
N GLU A 187 -9.56 -6.02 11.68
CA GLU A 187 -10.55 -5.52 10.73
C GLU A 187 -9.94 -4.56 9.70
N CYS A 188 -8.61 -4.54 9.54
CA CYS A 188 -7.89 -3.59 8.68
C CYS A 188 -8.25 -2.12 8.96
N GLU A 189 -8.57 -1.82 10.22
CA GLU A 189 -9.00 -0.52 10.70
C GLU A 189 -7.84 0.46 10.85
N ASP A 190 -6.65 -0.07 11.13
CA ASP A 190 -5.45 0.72 11.36
C ASP A 190 -4.70 1.00 10.05
N VAL A 191 -3.99 2.12 10.04
CA VAL A 191 -3.20 2.57 8.90
C VAL A 191 -1.74 2.64 9.33
N VAL A 192 -0.86 2.11 8.50
CA VAL A 192 0.59 2.26 8.66
C VAL A 192 0.96 3.73 8.78
N GLN A 193 1.72 4.09 9.81
CA GLN A 193 2.27 5.43 10.00
C GLN A 193 3.76 5.46 9.70
N CYS A 194 4.19 6.48 8.96
CA CYS A 194 5.60 6.79 8.77
C CYS A 194 6.06 7.82 9.81
N THR A 195 7.38 7.97 9.94
CA THR A 195 7.96 9.00 10.80
C THR A 195 7.49 10.40 10.36
N LYS A 196 7.10 11.21 11.34
CA LYS A 196 6.74 12.61 11.10
C LYS A 196 7.94 13.37 10.53
N LEU A 197 7.73 14.08 9.42
CA LEU A 197 8.79 14.84 8.75
C LEU A 197 8.84 16.28 9.28
N GLU A 198 10.03 16.72 9.67
CA GLU A 198 10.33 18.08 10.12
C GLU A 198 11.61 18.62 9.44
N PRO A 199 11.61 18.81 8.11
CA PRO A 199 12.79 19.23 7.36
C PRO A 199 13.16 20.69 7.69
N LYS A 200 14.47 20.98 7.80
CA LYS A 200 14.99 22.33 8.03
C LYS A 200 15.30 23.03 6.72
N GLY A 201 14.87 24.29 6.57
CA GLY A 201 15.20 25.13 5.41
C GLY A 201 14.51 24.71 4.10
N VAL A 202 13.53 23.83 4.16
CA VAL A 202 12.76 23.35 3.00
C VAL A 202 11.29 23.67 3.20
N ARG A 203 10.62 24.16 2.14
CA ARG A 203 9.17 24.27 2.15
C ARG A 203 8.57 22.92 1.78
N MET A 204 7.72 22.38 2.65
CA MET A 204 7.05 21.10 2.46
C MET A 204 5.54 21.30 2.32
N ASN A 205 4.93 20.64 1.34
CA ASN A 205 3.48 20.58 1.18
C ASN A 205 3.05 19.11 1.12
N CYS A 206 2.16 18.69 2.02
CA CYS A 206 1.77 17.28 2.15
C CYS A 206 0.28 17.06 1.88
N SER A 207 -0.05 15.87 1.39
CA SER A 207 -1.41 15.33 1.29
C SER A 207 -1.49 14.05 2.11
N HIS A 208 -2.54 13.93 2.92
CA HIS A 208 -2.70 12.89 3.95
C HIS A 208 -4.05 12.15 3.77
N PRO A 209 -4.19 11.28 2.75
CA PRO A 209 -5.47 10.66 2.42
C PRO A 209 -6.04 9.75 3.52
N TYR A 210 -5.17 9.22 4.39
CA TYR A 210 -5.53 8.27 5.45
C TYR A 210 -5.05 8.73 6.85
N GLY A 211 -4.81 10.03 7.02
CA GLY A 211 -4.29 10.62 8.26
C GLY A 211 -2.84 11.10 8.15
N ASP A 212 -2.44 11.92 9.14
CA ASP A 212 -1.16 12.62 9.15
C ASP A 212 0.02 11.66 9.09
N PHE A 213 0.86 11.83 8.05
CA PHE A 213 2.03 11.00 7.79
C PHE A 213 1.75 9.48 7.73
N SER A 214 0.50 9.10 7.42
CA SER A 214 0.09 7.71 7.22
C SER A 214 0.39 7.20 5.81
N TYR A 215 0.21 5.89 5.58
CA TYR A 215 0.36 5.22 4.29
C TYR A 215 -0.22 6.07 3.16
N ASN A 216 0.50 6.11 2.04
CA ASN A 216 0.12 6.87 0.85
C ASN A 216 0.11 8.40 1.04
N SER A 217 0.52 8.92 2.21
CA SER A 217 0.85 10.34 2.34
C SER A 217 1.95 10.71 1.36
N THR A 218 1.77 11.84 0.69
CA THR A 218 2.76 12.38 -0.26
C THR A 218 3.16 13.78 0.16
N CYS A 219 4.46 14.05 0.28
CA CYS A 219 5.01 15.36 0.61
C CYS A 219 5.90 15.84 -0.52
N VAL A 220 5.62 17.02 -1.05
CA VAL A 220 6.42 17.69 -2.08
C VAL A 220 7.28 18.75 -1.42
N PHE A 221 8.56 18.75 -1.76
CA PHE A 221 9.58 19.62 -1.21
C PHE A 221 10.00 20.66 -2.25
N ARG A 222 10.24 21.89 -1.79
CA ARG A 222 10.75 22.99 -2.61
C ARG A 222 11.73 23.83 -1.80
N CYS A 223 12.87 24.13 -2.40
CA CYS A 223 13.82 25.09 -1.85
C CYS A 223 13.35 26.52 -2.07
N GLN A 224 13.81 27.42 -1.21
CA GLN A 224 13.67 28.85 -1.43
C GLN A 224 14.58 29.31 -2.57
N GLU A 225 14.29 30.49 -3.11
CA GLU A 225 15.13 31.11 -4.15
C GLU A 225 16.57 31.30 -3.63
N GLY A 226 17.57 31.10 -4.49
CA GLY A 226 18.98 31.12 -4.10
C GLY A 226 19.51 29.82 -3.50
N PHE A 227 18.66 28.79 -3.37
CA PHE A 227 19.03 27.44 -2.93
C PHE A 227 18.66 26.39 -3.97
N GLU A 228 19.53 25.39 -4.12
CA GLU A 228 19.34 24.23 -4.98
C GLU A 228 18.96 23.00 -4.15
N GLN A 229 18.02 22.19 -4.66
CA GLN A 229 17.58 20.96 -4.00
C GLN A 229 18.57 19.81 -4.26
N ARG A 230 18.95 19.11 -3.19
CA ARG A 230 19.71 17.86 -3.23
C ARG A 230 18.84 16.72 -2.71
N GLY A 231 18.57 15.74 -3.58
CA GLY A 231 17.68 14.61 -3.31
C GLY A 231 16.36 14.71 -4.08
N VAL A 232 15.41 13.83 -3.72
CA VAL A 232 14.11 13.74 -4.40
C VAL A 232 13.18 14.90 -4.04
N ASP A 233 12.29 15.29 -4.95
CA ASP A 233 11.32 16.37 -4.74
C ASP A 233 10.00 15.91 -4.11
N MET A 234 9.76 14.60 -4.08
CA MET A 234 8.56 14.01 -3.50
C MET A 234 8.89 12.77 -2.67
N LEU A 235 8.34 12.72 -1.45
CA LEU A 235 8.34 11.53 -0.60
C LEU A 235 6.94 10.94 -0.50
N ARG A 236 6.87 9.61 -0.48
CA ARG A 236 5.64 8.85 -0.26
C ARG A 236 5.81 7.86 0.90
N CYS A 237 4.83 7.81 1.80
CA CYS A 237 4.82 6.83 2.89
C CYS A 237 4.41 5.44 2.35
N LEU A 238 5.29 4.46 2.47
CA LEU A 238 5.14 3.11 1.93
C LEU A 238 4.45 2.17 2.93
N PRO A 239 3.92 1.02 2.47
CA PRO A 239 3.38 -0.02 3.35
C PRO A 239 4.39 -0.55 4.38
N SER A 240 5.69 -0.41 4.10
CA SER A 240 6.80 -0.84 4.95
C SER A 240 7.06 0.07 6.15
N GLN A 241 6.19 1.06 6.42
CA GLN A 241 6.38 2.09 7.45
C GLN A 241 7.62 2.99 7.19
N GLN A 242 8.08 3.05 5.94
CA GLN A 242 9.22 3.86 5.52
C GLN A 242 8.81 4.85 4.45
N TRP A 243 9.48 6.00 4.44
CA TRP A 243 9.41 6.93 3.31
C TRP A 243 10.14 6.35 2.12
N SER A 244 9.71 6.72 0.92
CA SER A 244 10.30 6.26 -0.34
C SER A 244 11.78 6.64 -0.54
N ALA A 245 12.26 7.64 0.19
CA ALA A 245 13.66 8.09 0.23
C ALA A 245 13.88 8.99 1.47
N ASP A 246 15.11 9.43 1.67
CA ASP A 246 15.46 10.42 2.69
C ASP A 246 14.96 11.83 2.34
N THR A 247 14.76 12.67 3.36
CA THR A 247 14.36 14.07 3.17
C THR A 247 15.41 14.84 2.36
N PRO A 248 15.00 15.62 1.33
CA PRO A 248 15.94 16.42 0.57
C PRO A 248 16.52 17.56 1.40
N THR A 249 17.68 18.05 0.98
CA THR A 249 18.32 19.24 1.57
C THR A 249 18.36 20.38 0.56
N CYS A 250 18.38 21.61 1.05
CA CYS A 250 18.55 22.80 0.23
C CYS A 250 19.93 23.40 0.50
N THR A 251 20.77 23.47 -0.53
CA THR A 251 22.12 24.02 -0.47
C THR A 251 22.16 25.36 -1.18
N ALA A 252 22.77 26.38 -0.59
CA ALA A 252 22.89 27.69 -1.22
C ALA A 252 23.68 27.59 -2.54
N LEU A 253 23.23 28.31 -3.56
CA LEU A 253 23.94 28.38 -4.84
C LEU A 253 25.28 29.10 -4.67
N SER A 254 26.34 28.53 -5.23
CA SER A 254 27.68 29.12 -5.17
C SER A 254 27.94 30.04 -6.35
N CYS A 255 28.53 31.19 -6.08
CA CYS A 255 29.07 32.08 -7.11
C CYS A 255 30.55 31.74 -7.42
N PRO A 256 31.08 32.19 -8.57
CA PRO A 256 32.50 32.04 -8.87
C PRO A 256 33.39 32.63 -7.77
N VAL A 257 34.45 31.94 -7.38
CA VAL A 257 35.38 32.41 -6.35
C VAL A 257 36.00 33.74 -6.79
N LEU A 258 35.97 34.74 -5.91
CA LEU A 258 36.59 36.04 -6.15
C LEU A 258 37.98 36.09 -5.53
N SER A 259 38.84 36.89 -6.13
CA SER A 259 40.18 37.22 -5.62
C SER A 259 40.35 38.75 -5.59
N ALA A 260 41.27 39.22 -4.74
CA ALA A 260 41.59 40.64 -4.68
C ALA A 260 42.15 41.12 -6.03
N PRO A 261 41.73 42.31 -6.52
CA PRO A 261 42.30 42.89 -7.73
C PRO A 261 43.77 43.21 -7.50
N ASP A 262 44.56 43.29 -8.57
CA ASP A 262 45.96 43.69 -8.46
C ASP A 262 46.07 45.06 -7.76
N ARG A 263 46.98 45.17 -6.79
CA ARG A 263 47.13 46.33 -5.90
C ARG A 263 45.87 46.70 -5.09
N GLY A 264 44.99 45.74 -4.84
CA GLY A 264 43.82 45.92 -3.97
C GLY A 264 43.66 44.83 -2.93
N GLU A 265 42.61 44.97 -2.12
CA GLU A 265 42.21 44.04 -1.07
C GLU A 265 40.75 43.63 -1.26
N LEU A 266 40.41 42.46 -0.71
CA LEU A 266 39.08 41.87 -0.78
C LEU A 266 38.65 41.47 0.63
N ASN A 267 37.49 41.96 1.07
CA ASN A 267 36.89 41.59 2.35
C ASN A 267 35.48 41.08 2.11
N CYS A 268 35.23 39.81 2.43
CA CYS A 268 33.94 39.15 2.18
C CYS A 268 33.25 38.71 3.47
N SER A 269 31.92 38.81 3.48
CA SER A 269 31.04 38.19 4.46
C SER A 269 30.25 37.05 3.81
N HIS A 270 30.21 35.89 4.47
CA HIS A 270 29.65 34.65 3.92
C HIS A 270 28.57 34.10 4.85
N LEU A 271 27.29 34.37 4.56
CA LEU A 271 26.17 33.97 5.42
C LEU A 271 25.82 32.47 5.29
N HIS A 272 25.96 31.92 4.08
CA HIS A 272 25.51 30.56 3.74
C HIS A 272 26.63 29.66 3.23
N GLY A 273 27.90 30.02 3.50
CA GLY A 273 29.10 29.35 3.02
C GLY A 273 29.92 30.24 2.07
N ASP A 274 31.17 29.84 1.84
CA ASP A 274 32.14 30.64 1.07
C ASP A 274 31.64 30.92 -0.34
N PHE A 275 31.60 32.20 -0.69
CA PHE A 275 31.12 32.71 -1.98
C PHE A 275 29.73 32.16 -2.39
N ALA A 276 28.87 31.83 -1.42
CA ALA A 276 27.50 31.37 -1.66
C ALA A 276 26.48 32.53 -1.69
N PHE A 277 25.25 32.24 -2.13
CA PHE A 277 24.13 33.17 -2.17
C PHE A 277 24.06 34.06 -0.91
N GLY A 278 23.91 35.36 -1.10
CA GLY A 278 23.91 36.37 -0.04
C GLY A 278 25.29 36.75 0.51
N SER A 279 26.38 36.21 -0.05
CA SER A 279 27.73 36.69 0.25
C SER A 279 27.95 38.10 -0.30
N THR A 280 28.57 38.96 0.48
CA THR A 280 28.92 40.33 0.07
C THR A 280 30.42 40.55 0.19
N CYS A 281 31.05 40.99 -0.89
CA CYS A 281 32.48 41.24 -0.97
C CYS A 281 32.75 42.71 -1.26
N ALA A 282 33.48 43.38 -0.37
CA ALA A 282 33.93 44.76 -0.52
C ALA A 282 35.38 44.81 -1.02
N PHE A 283 35.63 45.74 -1.93
CA PHE A 283 36.93 45.93 -2.58
C PHE A 283 37.54 47.27 -2.16
N SER A 284 38.84 47.27 -1.90
CA SER A 284 39.61 48.49 -1.63
C SER A 284 40.93 48.47 -2.40
N CYS A 285 41.52 49.63 -2.61
CA CYS A 285 42.82 49.77 -3.28
C CYS A 285 43.90 50.22 -2.30
N GLN A 286 45.13 49.78 -2.54
CA GLN A 286 46.30 50.25 -1.79
C GLN A 286 46.51 51.77 -2.00
N THR A 287 47.21 52.40 -1.06
CA THR A 287 47.49 53.84 -1.12
C THR A 287 48.15 54.22 -2.46
N GLY A 288 47.61 55.24 -3.12
CA GLY A 288 48.08 55.71 -4.43
C GLY A 288 47.31 55.16 -5.63
N PHE A 289 46.37 54.22 -5.42
CA PHE A 289 45.49 53.68 -6.45
C PHE A 289 44.02 54.02 -6.15
N ALA A 290 43.22 54.24 -7.19
CA ALA A 290 41.79 54.51 -7.12
C ALA A 290 40.99 53.32 -7.66
N LEU A 291 39.92 52.94 -6.95
CA LEU A 291 39.02 51.86 -7.37
C LEU A 291 38.17 52.32 -8.57
N THR A 292 38.20 51.54 -9.64
CA THR A 292 37.36 51.72 -10.83
C THR A 292 36.42 50.53 -10.96
N GLY A 293 35.13 50.77 -10.82
CA GLY A 293 34.08 49.73 -10.80
C GLY A 293 33.26 49.76 -9.51
N PRO A 294 32.46 48.72 -9.23
CA PRO A 294 31.66 48.65 -8.02
C PRO A 294 32.53 48.44 -6.76
N GLU A 295 32.21 49.17 -5.69
CA GLU A 295 32.87 49.04 -4.38
C GLU A 295 32.52 47.71 -3.70
N THR A 296 31.31 47.20 -3.94
CA THR A 296 30.81 45.94 -3.38
C THR A 296 30.18 45.07 -4.46
N ARG A 297 30.30 43.75 -4.29
CA ARG A 297 29.61 42.75 -5.11
C ARG A 297 28.87 41.79 -4.20
N GLU A 298 27.69 41.35 -4.63
CA GLU A 298 26.82 40.43 -3.91
C GLU A 298 26.55 39.17 -4.74
N CYS A 299 26.58 38.00 -4.11
CA CYS A 299 26.25 36.74 -4.76
C CYS A 299 24.72 36.58 -4.84
N THR A 300 24.19 36.66 -6.06
CA THR A 300 22.75 36.64 -6.32
C THR A 300 22.14 35.24 -6.25
N ALA A 301 20.81 35.17 -6.22
CA ALA A 301 20.06 33.93 -6.22
C ALA A 301 20.22 33.09 -7.51
N ALA A 302 20.84 33.66 -8.55
CA ALA A 302 21.18 32.96 -9.79
C ALA A 302 22.58 32.32 -9.75
N GLY A 303 23.33 32.45 -8.64
CA GLY A 303 24.71 31.96 -8.55
C GLY A 303 25.71 32.84 -9.31
N THR A 304 25.39 34.12 -9.51
CA THR A 304 26.27 35.10 -10.18
C THR A 304 26.48 36.34 -9.32
N TRP A 305 27.62 37.00 -9.47
CA TRP A 305 27.93 38.24 -8.76
C TRP A 305 27.27 39.45 -9.42
N THR A 306 26.80 40.38 -8.60
CA THR A 306 26.38 41.71 -9.08
C THR A 306 27.56 42.52 -9.60
N GLY A 307 27.31 43.37 -10.61
CA GLY A 307 28.30 44.27 -11.19
C GLY A 307 29.48 43.58 -11.88
N ASP A 308 30.33 44.38 -12.52
CA ASP A 308 31.57 43.92 -13.14
C ASP A 308 32.71 43.83 -12.11
N SER A 309 33.79 43.11 -12.45
CA SER A 309 34.98 43.03 -11.59
C SER A 309 35.69 44.38 -11.51
N PRO A 310 35.92 44.94 -10.30
CA PRO A 310 36.59 46.22 -10.16
C PRO A 310 38.11 46.10 -10.35
N ARG A 311 38.77 47.23 -10.64
CA ARG A 311 40.22 47.33 -10.83
C ARG A 311 40.80 48.53 -10.08
N CYS A 312 42.06 48.43 -9.65
CA CYS A 312 42.78 49.53 -9.02
C CYS A 312 43.66 50.24 -10.04
N GLU A 313 43.39 51.51 -10.32
CA GLU A 313 44.18 52.33 -11.26
C GLU A 313 45.07 53.31 -10.50
N GLY A 314 46.36 53.35 -10.86
CA GLY A 314 47.32 54.23 -10.19
C GLY A 314 47.05 55.71 -10.46
N ASN A 315 47.05 56.52 -9.41
CA ASN A 315 47.02 57.97 -9.53
C ASN A 315 48.35 58.46 -10.16
N ALA A 316 48.39 59.68 -10.72
CA ALA A 316 49.58 60.22 -11.40
C ALA A 316 50.89 60.12 -10.58
N ALA A 317 50.79 60.14 -9.24
CA ALA A 317 51.92 59.94 -8.32
C ALA A 317 52.38 58.46 -8.17
N ALA A 318 51.46 57.49 -8.20
CA ALA A 318 51.78 56.07 -8.17
C ALA A 318 52.37 55.58 -9.51
N ARG A 319 51.88 56.15 -10.62
CA ARG A 319 52.39 55.86 -11.98
C ARG A 319 53.83 56.35 -12.20
N ALA A 320 54.30 57.30 -11.39
CA ALA A 320 55.68 57.79 -11.38
C ALA A 320 56.64 56.93 -10.55
N GLN A 321 56.14 55.94 -9.80
CA GLN A 321 56.92 55.02 -8.95
C GLN A 321 57.01 53.59 -9.51
N ASP A 322 56.37 53.31 -10.65
CA ASP A 322 56.41 52.01 -11.34
C ASP A 322 57.52 52.00 -12.43
N PRO A 323 58.56 51.15 -12.32
CA PRO A 323 59.67 51.10 -13.28
C PRO A 323 59.30 50.63 -14.70
N HIS A 324 58.07 50.15 -14.94
CA HIS A 324 57.69 49.50 -16.20
C HIS A 324 56.74 50.28 -17.13
N VAL A 325 56.47 51.57 -16.88
CA VAL A 325 55.69 52.41 -17.80
C VAL A 325 56.61 53.30 -18.66
N PRO A 326 56.64 53.17 -20.01
CA PRO A 326 57.39 54.08 -20.86
C PRO A 326 56.79 55.49 -20.77
N SER A 327 57.62 56.47 -20.41
CA SER A 327 57.23 57.89 -20.41
C SER A 327 56.78 58.34 -21.81
N PRO A 328 55.73 59.18 -21.94
CA PRO A 328 55.38 59.75 -23.23
C PRO A 328 56.51 60.67 -23.71
N ALA A 329 57.01 60.42 -24.92
CA ALA A 329 58.03 61.24 -25.57
C ALA A 329 57.54 62.70 -25.67
N ARG A 330 58.33 63.63 -25.12
CA ARG A 330 58.14 65.07 -25.34
C ARG A 330 58.24 65.34 -26.85
N ARG A 331 57.13 65.74 -27.48
CA ARG A 331 57.19 66.41 -28.80
C ARG A 331 57.80 67.80 -28.58
N GLY A 332 59.02 67.98 -29.07
CA GLY A 332 59.63 69.31 -29.20
C GLY A 332 58.85 70.15 -30.20
N LEU A 333 58.64 71.42 -29.84
CA LEU A 333 58.19 72.45 -30.77
C LEU A 333 59.29 72.71 -31.81
N HIS A 334 58.86 72.81 -33.08
CA HIS A 334 59.52 73.63 -34.09
C HIS A 334 58.49 74.60 -34.67
#